data_AF-A0A7L9RST4-F1
#
_entry.id   AF-A0A7L9RST4-F1
#
_cell.length_a   1.000
_cell.length_b   1.000
_cell.length_c   1.000
_cell.angle_alpha   90.00
_cell.angle_beta   90.00
_cell.angle_gamma   90.00
#
_symmetry.space_group_name_H-M   'P 1'
#
loop_
_entity.id
_entity.type
_entity.pdbx_description
1 polymer ?
#
loop_
_entity_poly.entity_id
_entity_poly.type
_entity_poly.pdbx_seq_one_letter_code
_entity_poly.pdbx_strand_id
1 'polypeptide(L)' 'MTEINHIITTNIFQRSVFFIENLGFIEHTDARKISFIDALRFEQIHRDVYQHFGYTLTLVPNASVDDRLNQLIQWIS' A
#
# COMPACT_ATOMS: atom_id res chain seq x y z
N MET A 1 -23.02 -11.12 4.64
CA MET A 1 -22.13 -10.64 3.56
C MET A 1 -20.99 -9.90 4.24
N THR A 2 -19.72 -10.21 3.93
CA THR A 2 -18.58 -9.49 4.50
C THR A 2 -18.38 -8.16 3.78
N GLU A 3 -17.86 -7.16 4.48
CA GLU A 3 -17.57 -5.83 3.91
C GLU A 3 -16.66 -5.92 2.67
N ILE A 4 -15.69 -6.83 2.71
CA ILE A 4 -14.74 -7.07 1.61
C ILE A 4 -15.48 -7.55 0.35
N ASN A 5 -16.43 -8.48 0.49
CA ASN A 5 -17.19 -8.97 -0.67
C ASN A 5 -18.05 -7.86 -1.28
N HIS A 6 -18.65 -7.00 -0.44
CA HIS A 6 -19.41 -5.85 -0.92
C HIS A 6 -18.51 -4.92 -1.74
N ILE A 7 -17.36 -4.50 -1.20
CA ILE A 7 -16.39 -3.63 -1.88
C ILE A 7 -15.94 -4.20 -3.23
N ILE A 8 -15.63 -5.50 -3.29
CA ILE A 8 -15.21 -6.15 -4.53
C ILE A 8 -16.34 -6.15 -5.56
N THR A 9 -17.57 -6.44 -5.13
CA THR A 9 -18.74 -6.51 -6.03
C THR A 9 -19.19 -5.14 -6.52
N THR A 10 -19.07 -4.09 -5.70
CA THR A 10 -19.45 -2.73 -6.11
C THR A 10 -18.39 -2.06 -6.97
N ASN A 11 -17.16 -2.62 -7.00
CA ASN A 11 -16.04 -2.15 -7.83
C ASN A 11 -15.80 -0.63 -7.70
N ILE A 12 -15.97 -0.10 -6.48
CA ILE A 12 -15.85 1.33 -6.18
C ILE A 12 -14.40 1.83 -6.23
N PHE A 13 -13.42 0.93 -6.14
CA PHE A 13 -11.99 1.25 -6.19
C PHE A 13 -11.40 0.88 -7.55
N GLN A 14 -10.46 1.70 -8.02
CA GLN A 14 -9.65 1.34 -9.19
C GLN A 14 -8.81 0.09 -8.89
N ARG A 15 -8.65 -0.79 -9.89
CA ARG A 15 -7.83 -2.00 -9.75
C ARG A 15 -6.33 -1.73 -9.83
N SER A 16 -5.92 -0.67 -10.52
CA SER A 16 -4.53 -0.22 -10.52
C SER A 16 -4.32 0.70 -9.32
N VAL A 17 -3.39 0.35 -8.44
CA VAL A 17 -3.16 1.07 -7.19
C VAL A 17 -1.66 1.28 -6.96
N PHE A 18 -1.33 2.43 -6.38
CA PHE A 18 0.03 2.70 -5.91
C PHE A 18 0.28 1.94 -4.60
N PHE A 19 1.36 1.18 -4.56
CA PHE A 19 1.79 0.44 -3.37
C PHE A 19 3.05 1.09 -2.83
N ILE A 20 2.91 1.80 -1.70
CA ILE A 20 4.02 2.53 -1.08
C ILE A 20 4.86 1.55 -0.25
N GLU A 21 6.10 1.32 -0.67
CA GLU A 21 7.02 0.44 0.06
C GLU A 21 7.43 1.03 1.41
N ASN A 22 7.73 0.17 2.38
CA ASN A 22 8.21 0.58 3.70
C ASN A 22 9.49 1.43 3.59
N LEU A 23 9.63 2.41 4.50
CA LEU A 23 10.78 3.31 4.58
C LEU A 23 12.08 2.64 5.04
N GLY A 24 12.06 1.34 5.36
CA GLY A 24 13.22 0.59 5.85
C GLY A 24 13.54 0.84 7.32
N PHE A 25 12.77 1.69 8.00
CA PHE A 25 12.87 1.95 9.43
C PHE A 25 11.51 2.33 10.01
N ILE A 26 11.41 2.29 11.33
CA ILE A 26 10.27 2.78 12.08
C ILE A 26 10.76 3.73 13.16
N GLU A 27 10.18 4.92 13.18
CA GLU A 27 10.19 5.79 14.35
C GLU A 27 8.92 5.50 15.17
N HIS A 28 9.12 5.17 16.45
CA HIS A 28 7.99 4.95 17.37
C HIS A 28 7.36 6.29 17.71
N THR A 29 6.16 6.50 17.20
CA THR A 29 5.28 7.61 17.58
C THR A 29 4.08 7.04 18.35
N ASP A 30 3.30 7.90 19.01
CA ASP A 30 2.08 7.47 19.72
C ASP A 30 1.10 6.70 18.81
N ALA A 31 1.14 6.97 17.50
CA ALA A 31 0.34 6.29 16.49
C ALA A 31 0.96 4.97 15.99
N ARG A 32 2.30 4.81 16.03
CA ARG A 32 3.00 3.65 15.46
C ARG A 32 3.51 2.70 16.55
N LYS A 33 2.68 1.70 16.84
CA LYS A 33 2.87 0.74 17.94
C LYS A 33 3.46 -0.61 17.55
N ILE A 34 3.57 -0.91 16.25
CA ILE A 34 4.07 -2.20 15.77
C ILE A 34 5.60 -2.18 15.61
N SER A 35 6.23 -3.35 15.78
CA SER A 35 7.67 -3.51 15.54
C SER A 35 8.00 -3.37 14.05
N PHE A 36 9.27 -3.13 13.73
CA PHE A 36 9.73 -3.11 12.33
C PHE A 36 9.46 -4.44 11.61
N ILE A 37 9.71 -5.56 12.29
CA ILE A 37 9.45 -6.90 11.73
C ILE A 37 7.96 -7.10 11.46
N ASP A 38 7.09 -6.65 12.37
CA ASP A 38 5.64 -6.75 12.15
C ASP A 38 5.15 -5.84 11.03
N ALA A 39 5.79 -4.68 10.81
CA ALA A 39 5.50 -3.84 9.66
C ALA A 39 5.91 -4.49 8.33
N LEU A 40 7.03 -5.21 8.28
CA LEU A 40 7.42 -5.99 7.09
C LEU A 40 6.44 -7.13 6.82
N ARG A 41 5.99 -7.83 7.86
CA ARG A 41 4.94 -8.86 7.75
C ARG A 41 3.63 -8.27 7.25
N PHE A 42 3.25 -7.10 7.78
CA PHE A 42 2.05 -6.39 7.34
C PHE A 42 2.14 -5.99 5.87
N GLU A 43 3.28 -5.48 5.41
CA GLU A 43 3.50 -5.14 4.00
C GLU A 43 3.30 -6.36 3.09
N GLN A 44 3.87 -7.52 3.47
CA GLN A 44 3.70 -8.76 2.70
C GLN A 44 2.23 -9.18 2.63
N ILE A 45 1.53 -9.20 3.77
CA ILE A 45 0.10 -9.55 3.81
C ILE A 45 -0.71 -8.58 2.96
N HIS A 46 -0.41 -7.28 3.00
CA HIS A 46 -1.11 -6.26 2.22
C HIS A 46 -0.95 -6.50 0.72
N ARG A 47 0.28 -6.80 0.29
CA ARG A 47 0.60 -7.16 -1.10
C ARG A 47 -0.14 -8.41 -1.55
N ASP A 48 -0.06 -9.48 -0.77
CA ASP A 48 -0.67 -10.78 -1.10
C ASP A 48 -2.19 -10.68 -1.22
N VAL A 49 -2.82 -9.93 -0.31
CA VAL A 49 -4.28 -9.71 -0.32
C VAL A 49 -4.71 -8.93 -1.57
N TYR A 50 -3.97 -7.88 -1.95
CA TYR A 50 -4.28 -7.11 -3.16
C TYR A 50 -4.15 -7.97 -4.42
N GLN A 51 -3.08 -8.74 -4.52
CA GLN A 51 -2.86 -9.65 -5.64
C GLN A 51 -3.93 -10.75 -5.69
N HIS A 52 -4.32 -11.31 -4.54
CA HIS A 52 -5.39 -12.31 -4.42
C HIS A 52 -6.73 -11.78 -4.97
N PHE A 53 -7.05 -10.52 -4.71
CA PHE A 53 -8.27 -9.87 -5.22
C PHE A 53 -8.12 -9.27 -6.63
N GLY A 54 -6.99 -9.52 -7.31
CA GLY A 54 -6.79 -9.12 -8.71
C GLY A 54 -6.49 -7.63 -8.92
N TYR A 55 -5.94 -6.96 -7.90
CA TYR A 55 -5.39 -5.61 -8.04
C TYR A 55 -4.01 -5.66 -8.70
N THR A 56 -3.72 -4.65 -9.50
CA THR A 56 -2.41 -4.40 -10.10
C THR A 56 -1.68 -3.36 -9.25
N LEU A 57 -0.46 -3.70 -8.81
CA LEU A 57 0.34 -2.83 -7.94
C LEU A 57 1.38 -2.08 -8.75
N THR A 58 1.33 -0.74 -8.71
CA THR A 58 2.44 0.11 -9.12
C THR A 58 3.29 0.39 -7.88
N LEU A 59 4.48 -0.22 -7.82
CA LEU A 59 5.36 -0.06 -6.66
C LEU A 59 5.94 1.35 -6.61
N VAL A 60 5.79 2.00 -5.47
CA VAL A 60 6.38 3.30 -5.17
C VAL A 60 7.53 3.08 -4.20
N PRO A 61 8.78 3.22 -4.67
CA PRO A 61 9.94 2.80 -3.91
C PRO A 61 10.11 3.60 -2.62
N ASN A 62 10.91 3.05 -1.73
CA ASN A 62 11.46 3.80 -0.60
C ASN A 62 12.32 4.98 -1.11
N ALA A 63 11.78 6.19 -0.98
CA ALA A 63 12.41 7.43 -1.41
C ALA A 63 11.88 8.60 -0.56
N SER A 64 12.46 9.78 -0.74
CA SER A 64 11.97 11.00 -0.08
C SER A 64 10.51 11.28 -0.46
N VAL A 65 9.81 12.06 0.37
CA VAL A 65 8.42 12.45 0.09
C VAL A 65 8.32 13.20 -1.25
N ASP A 66 9.27 14.08 -1.52
CA ASP A 66 9.30 14.86 -2.77
C ASP A 66 9.53 13.95 -3.99
N ASP A 67 10.45 12.98 -3.89
CA ASP A 67 10.70 12.03 -4.98
C ASP A 67 9.49 11.15 -5.27
N ARG A 68 8.80 10.67 -4.22
CA ARG A 68 7.57 9.89 -4.35
C ARG A 68 6.47 10.72 -4.99
N LEU A 69 6.30 11.97 -4.56
CA LEU A 69 5.30 12.89 -5.12
C LEU A 69 5.55 13.13 -6.60
N ASN A 70 6.80 13.40 -6.99
CA ASN A 70 7.17 13.61 -8.39
C ASN A 70 6.85 12.38 -9.26
N GLN A 71 7.15 11.17 -8.78
CA GLN A 71 6.81 9.93 -9.47
C GLN A 71 5.29 9.73 -9.60
N LEU A 72 4.53 9.97 -8.53
CA LEU A 72 3.08 9.85 -8.55
C LEU A 72 2.44 10.82 -9.55
N ILE A 73 2.90 12.07 -9.60
CA ILE A 73 2.41 13.07 -10.55
C ILE A 73 2.68 12.61 -12.00
N GLN A 74 3.87 12.06 -12.27
CA GLN A 74 4.21 11.54 -13.60
C GLN A 74 3.35 10.35 -14.05
N TRP A 75 2.89 9.51 -13.13
CA TRP A 75 2.01 8.38 -13.47
C TRP A 75 0.55 8.76 -13.67
N ILE A 76 0.11 9.89 -13.12
CA ILE A 76 -1.28 10.36 -13.20
C ILE A 76 -1.48 11.35 -14.36
N SER A 77 -0.42 12.04 -14.79
CA SER A 77 -0.45 13.01 -15.90
C SER A 77 -0.51 12.32 -17.27
#